data_AF-A0A7S3WWZ6-F1
#
_entry.id   AF-A0A7S3WWZ6-F1
#
_cell.length_a   1.000
_cell.length_b   1.000
_cell.length_c   1.000
_cell.angle_alpha   90.00
_cell.angle_beta   90.00
_cell.angle_gamma   90.00
#
_symmetry.space_group_name_H-M   'P 1'
#
loop_
_entity.id
_entity.type
_entity.pdbx_description
1 polymer ?
#
loop_
_entity_poly.entity_id
_entity_poly.type
_entity_poly.pdbx_seq_one_letter_code
_entity_poly.pdbx_strand_id
1 'polypeptide(L)'
;LWAIGLPQSSLNEPAQDLEELWAASQLHCPQVLAYSYLTGGAPLPSEGSALHHLGQCKPCAWFYKSQGCGNDKDCRHCHLCPEGEIRSRRKLKVAALRKPGDDDASPASGTHADHAALLMRAQQLQHAAMLSAHWGAQALWEAAQWEAAGEALAAAAVAEGSLPST
;
A
#
# COMPACT_ATOMS: atom_id res chain seq x y z
N LEU A 1 48.71 50.57 -11.71
CA LEU A 1 48.82 49.64 -12.86
C LEU A 1 49.82 48.57 -12.42
N TRP A 2 49.43 47.41 -11.91
CA TRP A 2 48.52 46.42 -12.49
C TRP A 2 47.75 45.66 -11.42
N ALA A 3 46.46 45.46 -11.70
CA ALA A 3 45.60 44.48 -11.04
C ALA A 3 45.84 43.12 -11.66
N ILE A 4 46.13 42.09 -10.85
CA ILE A 4 45.90 40.67 -11.14
C ILE A 4 45.80 40.02 -9.74
N GLY A 5 44.66 39.63 -9.19
CA GLY A 5 43.61 38.80 -9.79
C GLY A 5 43.79 37.38 -9.24
N LEU A 6 43.20 37.09 -8.07
CA LEU A 6 43.15 35.74 -7.51
C LEU A 6 42.38 34.82 -8.47
N PRO A 7 42.89 33.63 -8.83
CA PRO A 7 42.07 32.61 -9.45
C PRO A 7 41.26 31.87 -8.36
N GLN A 8 40.03 32.31 -8.16
CA GLN A 8 38.97 31.46 -7.62
C GLN A 8 38.50 30.52 -8.76
N SER A 9 39.28 29.49 -9.05
CA SER A 9 38.86 28.43 -9.96
C SER A 9 38.27 27.27 -9.16
N SER A 10 36.95 27.32 -9.02
CA SER A 10 36.07 26.17 -9.17
C SER A 10 36.45 24.95 -8.32
N LEU A 11 36.10 25.04 -7.03
CA LEU A 11 35.52 23.87 -6.40
C LEU A 11 34.19 23.63 -7.12
N ASN A 12 34.20 22.68 -8.05
CA ASN A 12 32.98 22.13 -8.62
C ASN A 12 32.31 21.33 -7.49
N GLU A 13 31.42 21.98 -6.74
CA GLU A 13 30.53 21.36 -5.76
C GLU A 13 29.58 20.40 -6.50
N PRO A 14 29.58 19.08 -6.19
CA PRO A 14 28.56 18.17 -6.70
C PRO A 14 27.30 18.30 -5.83
N ALA A 15 26.66 19.47 -5.88
CA ALA A 15 25.36 19.71 -5.22
C ALA A 15 24.18 19.46 -6.18
N GLN A 16 24.39 18.73 -7.28
CA GLN A 16 23.35 18.34 -8.24
C GLN A 16 23.03 16.83 -8.23
N ASP A 17 23.87 16.01 -7.60
CA ASP A 17 23.66 14.55 -7.61
C ASP A 17 22.49 14.09 -6.74
N LEU A 18 22.08 14.81 -5.68
CA LEU A 18 21.00 14.30 -4.81
C LEU A 18 19.62 14.36 -5.46
N GLU A 19 19.38 15.33 -6.35
CA GLU A 19 18.10 15.47 -7.06
C GLU A 19 18.04 14.58 -8.30
N GLU A 20 19.17 14.37 -8.98
CA GLU A 20 19.31 13.34 -10.02
C GLU A 20 19.28 11.91 -9.45
N LEU A 21 19.84 11.67 -8.26
CA LEU A 21 19.75 10.37 -7.56
C LEU A 21 18.34 10.10 -7.00
N TRP A 22 17.59 11.14 -6.61
CA TRP A 22 16.16 11.04 -6.30
C TRP A 22 15.31 10.76 -7.56
N ALA A 23 15.60 11.41 -8.69
CA ALA A 23 14.94 11.14 -9.97
C ALA A 23 15.29 9.73 -10.48
N ALA A 24 16.53 9.27 -10.28
CA ALA A 24 16.93 7.90 -10.52
C ALA A 24 16.24 6.94 -9.54
N SER A 25 16.07 7.30 -8.27
CA SER A 25 15.31 6.54 -7.26
C SER A 25 13.83 6.36 -7.65
N GLN A 26 13.23 7.32 -8.36
CA GLN A 26 11.88 7.16 -8.95
C GLN A 26 11.82 6.15 -10.11
N LEU A 27 12.97 5.77 -10.69
CA LEU A 27 13.09 4.65 -11.64
C LEU A 27 13.29 3.29 -10.93
N HIS A 28 13.39 3.26 -9.60
CA HIS A 28 13.50 2.01 -8.83
C HIS A 28 12.11 1.47 -8.49
N CYS A 29 11.33 1.16 -9.53
CA CYS A 29 10.20 0.26 -9.38
C CYS A 29 10.75 -1.17 -9.26
N PRO A 30 10.40 -1.95 -8.21
CA PRO A 30 10.87 -3.33 -8.03
C PRO A 30 10.66 -4.20 -9.27
N GLN A 31 9.62 -3.93 -10.07
CA GLN A 31 9.33 -4.66 -11.30
C GLN A 31 10.37 -4.43 -12.42
N VAL A 32 10.96 -3.23 -12.54
CA VAL A 32 11.94 -2.90 -13.61
C VAL A 32 13.33 -3.39 -13.25
N LEU A 33 13.69 -3.27 -11.97
CA LEU A 33 14.89 -3.92 -11.43
C LEU A 33 14.76 -5.44 -11.51
N ALA A 34 13.58 -6.00 -11.22
CA ALA A 34 13.32 -7.42 -11.45
C ALA A 34 13.44 -7.77 -12.94
N TYR A 35 12.87 -7.00 -13.87
CA TYR A 35 12.95 -7.34 -15.29
C TYR A 35 14.39 -7.26 -15.82
N SER A 36 15.14 -6.21 -15.48
CA SER A 36 16.56 -6.06 -15.88
C SER A 36 17.45 -7.11 -15.22
N TYR A 37 17.23 -7.45 -13.96
CA TYR A 37 17.99 -8.50 -13.26
C TYR A 37 17.63 -9.91 -13.77
N LEU A 38 16.35 -10.20 -13.98
CA LEU A 38 15.87 -11.51 -14.50
C LEU A 38 16.24 -11.75 -15.96
N THR A 39 16.43 -10.68 -16.74
CA THR A 39 16.78 -10.78 -18.16
C THR A 39 18.23 -10.40 -18.45
N GLY A 40 19.05 -10.14 -17.43
CA GLY A 40 20.46 -9.77 -17.60
C GLY A 40 20.69 -8.47 -18.38
N GLY A 41 19.78 -7.51 -18.24
CA GLY A 41 19.80 -6.24 -19.00
C GLY A 41 19.23 -6.35 -20.41
N ALA A 42 18.37 -7.34 -20.68
CA ALA A 42 17.74 -7.44 -21.99
C ALA A 42 16.92 -6.18 -22.32
N PRO A 43 16.94 -5.76 -23.59
CA PRO A 43 16.13 -4.63 -24.04
C PRO A 43 14.65 -4.91 -23.81
N LEU A 44 13.87 -3.84 -23.58
CA LEU A 44 12.42 -3.92 -23.44
C LEU A 44 11.79 -4.64 -24.65
N PRO A 45 10.68 -5.37 -24.46
CA PRO A 45 10.04 -6.12 -25.53
C PRO A 45 9.41 -5.24 -26.61
N SER A 46 9.27 -3.94 -26.34
CA SER A 46 8.86 -2.92 -27.29
C SER A 46 9.20 -1.51 -26.80
N GLU A 47 9.38 -0.55 -27.72
CA GLU A 47 9.54 0.88 -27.38
C GLU A 47 8.42 1.39 -26.46
N GLY A 48 7.18 0.97 -26.74
CA GLY A 48 6.00 1.36 -25.95
C GLY A 48 5.97 0.84 -24.52
N SER A 49 6.89 -0.05 -24.15
CA SER A 49 6.99 -0.62 -22.79
C SER A 49 7.76 0.27 -21.81
N ALA A 50 8.39 1.37 -22.27
CA ALA A 50 9.25 2.23 -21.44
C ALA A 50 8.55 2.76 -20.16
N LEU A 51 7.28 3.16 -20.28
CA LEU A 51 6.50 3.72 -19.17
C LEU A 51 5.53 2.69 -18.54
N HIS A 52 5.75 1.39 -18.76
CA HIS A 52 4.87 0.35 -18.23
C HIS A 52 4.85 0.34 -16.69
N HIS A 53 6.01 0.49 -16.07
CA HIS A 53 6.17 0.51 -14.62
C HIS A 53 5.44 1.66 -13.92
N LEU A 54 5.23 2.79 -14.62
CA LEU A 54 4.44 3.92 -14.13
C LEU A 54 2.93 3.75 -14.38
N GLY A 55 2.50 2.67 -15.03
CA GLY A 55 1.13 2.47 -15.48
C GLY A 55 0.70 3.39 -16.64
N GLN A 56 1.57 4.30 -17.10
CA GLN A 56 1.30 5.31 -18.12
C GLN A 56 1.46 4.79 -19.56
N CYS A 57 1.85 3.52 -19.72
CA CYS A 57 1.96 2.89 -21.03
C CYS A 57 0.62 2.74 -21.76
N LYS A 58 0.69 2.56 -23.09
CA LYS A 58 -0.45 2.24 -23.95
C LYS A 58 -0.37 0.76 -24.35
N PRO A 59 -1.25 -0.13 -23.87
CA PRO A 59 -1.20 -1.56 -24.20
C PRO A 59 -1.36 -1.81 -25.69
N CYS A 60 -0.62 -2.77 -26.23
CA CYS A 60 -0.72 -3.18 -27.64
C CYS A 60 -1.98 -4.00 -27.91
N ALA A 61 -2.76 -3.59 -28.92
CA ALA A 61 -3.99 -4.29 -29.31
C ALA A 61 -3.78 -5.66 -29.96
N TRP A 62 -2.56 -5.91 -30.45
CA TRP A 62 -2.21 -7.07 -31.26
C TRP A 62 -1.38 -8.12 -30.52
N PHE A 63 -0.71 -7.75 -29.43
CA PHE A 63 0.25 -8.63 -28.74
C PHE A 63 -0.37 -9.97 -28.27
N TYR A 64 -1.59 -9.94 -27.72
CA TYR A 64 -2.32 -11.14 -27.30
C TYR A 64 -3.25 -11.72 -28.37
N LYS A 65 -3.18 -11.25 -29.63
CA LYS A 65 -3.91 -11.89 -30.73
C LYS A 65 -3.15 -13.11 -31.20
N SER A 66 -3.85 -14.04 -31.85
CA SER A 66 -3.24 -15.25 -32.41
C SER A 66 -2.09 -14.97 -33.38
N GLN A 67 -2.15 -13.85 -34.11
CA GLN A 67 -1.10 -13.41 -35.03
C GLN A 67 0.05 -12.67 -34.35
N GLY A 68 -0.10 -12.27 -33.08
CA GLY A 68 0.85 -11.41 -32.38
C GLY A 68 0.96 -10.00 -32.97
N CYS A 69 1.86 -9.20 -32.40
CA CYS A 69 2.17 -7.87 -32.92
C CYS A 69 3.29 -7.97 -33.98
N GLY A 70 3.02 -7.54 -35.21
CA GLY A 70 4.03 -7.55 -36.29
C GLY A 70 5.09 -6.44 -36.22
N ASN A 71 5.06 -5.57 -35.20
CA ASN A 71 6.03 -4.49 -35.04
C ASN A 71 7.16 -4.84 -34.05
N ASP A 72 7.11 -6.00 -33.42
CA ASP A 72 8.12 -6.50 -32.48
C ASP A 72 8.65 -5.42 -31.52
N LYS A 73 9.96 -5.20 -31.51
CA LYS A 73 10.65 -4.25 -30.63
C LYS A 73 10.36 -2.79 -30.98
N ASP A 74 10.05 -2.50 -32.23
CA ASP A 74 9.75 -1.14 -32.72
C ASP A 74 8.28 -0.76 -32.45
N CYS A 75 7.50 -1.65 -31.82
CA CYS A 75 6.14 -1.35 -31.45
C CYS A 75 6.07 -0.20 -30.43
N ARG A 76 5.40 0.89 -30.80
CA ARG A 76 5.14 2.03 -29.91
C ARG A 76 4.07 1.76 -28.85
N HIS A 77 3.59 0.52 -28.75
CA HIS A 77 2.65 0.07 -27.74
C HIS A 77 3.30 -0.97 -26.82
N CYS A 78 2.81 -1.05 -25.59
CA CYS A 78 3.34 -1.89 -24.53
C CYS A 78 3.00 -3.37 -24.75
N HIS A 79 4.03 -4.21 -24.65
CA HIS A 79 3.95 -5.67 -24.69
C HIS A 79 4.04 -6.31 -23.28
N LEU A 80 4.26 -5.52 -22.23
CA LEU A 80 4.33 -5.99 -20.84
C LEU A 80 2.97 -6.02 -20.12
N CYS A 81 1.97 -5.29 -20.62
CA CYS A 81 0.63 -5.31 -20.03
C CYS A 81 0.02 -6.71 -20.10
N PRO A 82 -0.73 -7.18 -19.10
CA PRO A 82 -1.37 -8.50 -19.12
C PRO A 82 -2.51 -8.59 -20.16
N GLU A 83 -2.92 -9.81 -20.47
CA GLU A 83 -4.07 -10.05 -21.34
C GLU A 83 -5.35 -9.43 -20.75
N GLY A 84 -6.14 -8.76 -21.59
CA GLY A 84 -7.37 -8.09 -21.15
C GLY A 84 -7.18 -6.68 -20.58
N GLU A 85 -5.95 -6.17 -20.47
CA GLU A 85 -5.67 -4.82 -19.96
C GLU A 85 -6.42 -3.71 -20.73
N ILE A 86 -6.51 -3.83 -22.06
CA ILE A 86 -7.27 -2.88 -22.91
C ILE A 86 -8.74 -2.84 -22.51
N ARG A 87 -9.33 -4.02 -22.26
CA ARG A 87 -10.72 -4.15 -21.86
C ARG A 87 -10.93 -3.58 -20.47
N SER A 88 -10.02 -3.86 -19.55
CA SER A 88 -10.01 -3.33 -18.19
C SER A 88 -9.99 -1.79 -18.20
N ARG A 89 -9.02 -1.18 -18.89
CA ARG A 89 -8.90 0.28 -19.02
C ARG A 89 -10.12 0.91 -19.67
N ARG A 90 -10.71 0.27 -20.68
CA ARG A 90 -11.95 0.76 -21.31
C ARG A 90 -13.12 0.74 -20.34
N LYS A 91 -13.28 -0.32 -19.55
CA LYS A 91 -14.34 -0.43 -18.53
C LYS A 91 -14.19 0.66 -17.47
N LEU A 92 -12.97 0.89 -16.98
CA LEU A 92 -12.68 1.96 -16.00
C LEU A 92 -12.99 3.35 -16.57
N LYS A 93 -12.60 3.61 -17.82
CA LYS A 93 -12.92 4.87 -18.48
C LYS A 93 -14.43 5.07 -18.63
N VAL A 94 -15.17 4.07 -19.10
CA VAL A 94 -16.63 4.16 -19.22
C VAL A 94 -17.29 4.39 -17.86
N ALA A 95 -16.84 3.68 -16.81
CA ALA A 95 -17.37 3.88 -15.46
C ALA A 95 -17.12 5.31 -14.95
N ALA A 96 -15.95 5.88 -15.20
CA ALA A 96 -15.62 7.26 -14.80
C ALA A 96 -16.41 8.35 -15.55
N LEU A 97 -16.90 8.04 -16.76
CA LEU A 97 -17.69 8.97 -17.58
C LEU A 97 -19.21 8.85 -17.36
N ARG A 98 -19.69 7.81 -16.67
CA ARG A 98 -21.13 7.64 -16.38
C ARG A 98 -21.58 8.64 -15.32
N LYS A 99 -22.63 9.41 -15.62
CA LYS A 99 -23.27 10.27 -14.63
C LYS A 99 -24.06 9.40 -13.64
N PRO A 100 -24.04 9.70 -12.33
CA PRO A 100 -24.97 9.09 -11.40
C PRO A 100 -26.38 9.57 -11.73
N GLY A 101 -27.22 8.72 -12.35
CA GLY A 101 -28.63 9.04 -12.61
C GLY A 101 -29.29 8.46 -13.87
N ASP A 102 -28.54 7.81 -14.78
CA ASP A 102 -29.10 7.33 -16.06
C ASP A 102 -29.60 5.86 -16.01
N ASP A 103 -30.03 5.37 -14.85
CA ASP A 103 -30.51 3.99 -14.67
C ASP A 103 -32.06 3.93 -14.61
N ASP A 104 -32.71 3.91 -15.76
CA ASP A 104 -34.02 3.25 -15.94
C ASP A 104 -33.78 1.72 -15.99
N ALA A 105 -33.58 1.12 -14.82
CA ALA A 105 -33.49 -0.32 -14.65
C ALA A 105 -34.09 -0.75 -13.29
N SER A 106 -35.31 -1.29 -13.37
CA SER A 106 -35.94 -2.31 -12.51
C SER A 106 -35.31 -2.60 -11.14
N PRO A 107 -36.03 -2.38 -10.01
CA PRO A 107 -35.49 -2.60 -8.67
C PRO A 107 -35.50 -4.09 -8.32
N ALA A 108 -34.42 -4.79 -8.67
CA ALA A 108 -34.09 -6.10 -8.10
C ALA A 108 -32.58 -6.38 -8.21
N SER A 109 -31.83 -5.95 -7.18
CA SER A 109 -30.68 -6.65 -6.56
C SER A 109 -29.64 -5.66 -6.03
N GLY A 110 -29.34 -5.77 -4.74
CA GLY A 110 -28.60 -4.80 -3.93
C GLY A 110 -27.22 -4.43 -4.48
N THR A 111 -26.87 -3.17 -4.28
CA THR A 111 -25.71 -2.51 -4.90
C THR A 111 -24.43 -2.78 -4.12
N HIS A 112 -23.28 -2.67 -4.79
CA HIS A 112 -21.96 -2.77 -4.14
C HIS A 112 -21.75 -1.75 -2.99
N ALA A 113 -22.49 -0.64 -2.95
CA ALA A 113 -22.49 0.32 -1.84
C ALA A 113 -23.04 -0.31 -0.55
N ASP A 114 -24.00 -1.21 -0.66
CA ASP A 114 -24.56 -1.98 0.46
C ASP A 114 -23.53 -2.96 1.02
N HIS A 115 -22.69 -3.55 0.15
CA HIS A 115 -21.60 -4.43 0.59
C HIS A 115 -20.52 -3.67 1.38
N ALA A 116 -20.10 -2.50 0.91
CA ALA A 116 -19.12 -1.68 1.64
C ALA A 116 -19.67 -1.24 3.01
N ALA A 117 -20.94 -0.81 3.07
CA ALA A 117 -21.59 -0.46 4.33
C ALA A 117 -21.72 -1.65 5.30
N LEU A 118 -22.06 -2.83 4.78
CA LEU A 118 -22.11 -4.08 5.56
C LEU A 118 -20.74 -4.47 6.11
N LEU A 119 -19.67 -4.37 5.32
CA LEU A 119 -18.31 -4.64 5.77
C LEU A 119 -17.85 -3.64 6.84
N MET A 120 -18.10 -2.35 6.64
CA MET A 120 -17.76 -1.31 7.62
C MET A 120 -18.50 -1.53 8.94
N ARG A 121 -19.78 -1.92 8.90
CA ARG A 121 -20.55 -2.25 10.11
C ARG A 121 -20.08 -3.54 10.77
N ALA A 122 -19.73 -4.56 10.00
CA ALA A 122 -19.15 -5.79 10.53
C ALA A 122 -17.80 -5.52 11.23
N GLN A 123 -16.94 -4.68 10.64
CA GLN A 123 -15.68 -4.26 11.24
C GLN A 123 -15.89 -3.45 12.53
N GLN A 124 -16.86 -2.53 12.54
CA GLN A 124 -17.22 -1.78 13.76
C GLN A 124 -17.69 -2.71 14.89
N LEU A 125 -18.50 -3.72 14.58
CA LEU A 125 -18.97 -4.69 15.56
C LEU A 125 -17.84 -5.57 16.10
N GLN A 126 -16.92 -6.00 15.22
CA GLN A 126 -15.72 -6.75 15.64
C GLN A 126 -14.85 -5.93 16.59
N HIS A 127 -14.62 -4.64 16.26
CA HIS A 127 -13.84 -3.76 17.12
C HIS A 127 -14.55 -3.50 18.45
N ALA A 128 -15.86 -3.26 18.46
CA ALA A 128 -16.65 -3.10 19.69
C ALA A 128 -16.62 -4.36 20.57
N ALA A 129 -16.69 -5.55 19.97
CA ALA A 129 -16.57 -6.82 20.69
C ALA A 129 -15.18 -6.99 21.34
N MET A 130 -14.10 -6.74 20.59
CA MET A 130 -12.73 -6.73 21.14
C MET A 130 -12.58 -5.70 22.26
N LEU A 131 -13.21 -4.53 22.11
CA LEU A 131 -13.17 -3.52 23.15
C LEU A 131 -13.91 -4.00 24.42
N SER A 132 -15.12 -4.54 24.28
CA SER A 132 -15.85 -5.08 25.45
C SER A 132 -15.12 -6.23 26.16
N ALA A 133 -14.42 -7.08 25.41
CA ALA A 133 -13.67 -8.20 25.98
C ALA A 133 -12.46 -7.75 26.81
N HIS A 134 -11.69 -6.73 26.36
CA HIS A 134 -10.55 -6.25 27.16
C HIS A 134 -11.00 -5.52 28.43
N TRP A 135 -12.06 -4.69 28.38
CA TRP A 135 -12.60 -4.04 29.58
C TRP A 135 -13.13 -5.09 30.57
N GLY A 136 -13.79 -6.15 30.09
CA GLY A 136 -14.22 -7.27 30.93
C GLY A 136 -13.04 -8.02 31.57
N ALA A 137 -11.99 -8.31 30.81
CA ALA A 137 -10.79 -8.96 31.33
C ALA A 137 -10.04 -8.09 32.35
N GLN A 138 -9.96 -6.78 32.11
CA GLN A 138 -9.34 -5.83 33.05
C GLN A 138 -10.13 -5.76 34.35
N ALA A 139 -11.46 -5.67 34.30
CA ALA A 139 -12.31 -5.64 35.49
C ALA A 139 -12.19 -6.92 36.33
N LEU A 140 -12.12 -8.10 35.68
CA LEU A 140 -11.89 -9.37 36.37
C LEU A 140 -10.51 -9.44 37.01
N TRP A 141 -9.48 -8.92 36.35
CA TRP A 141 -8.12 -8.86 36.89
C TRP A 141 -7.98 -7.87 38.06
N GLU A 142 -8.64 -6.72 37.99
CA GLU A 142 -8.71 -5.75 39.09
C GLU A 142 -9.47 -6.35 40.29
N ALA A 143 -10.60 -7.04 40.05
CA ALA A 143 -11.35 -7.73 41.11
C ALA A 143 -10.51 -8.80 41.82
N ALA A 144 -9.79 -9.65 41.06
CA ALA A 144 -8.92 -10.68 41.62
C ALA A 144 -7.77 -10.10 42.47
N GLN A 145 -7.24 -8.92 42.11
CA GLN A 145 -6.22 -8.24 42.91
C GLN A 145 -6.76 -7.75 44.26
N TRP A 146 -8.00 -7.26 44.31
CA TRP A 146 -8.61 -6.84 45.56
C TRP A 146 -8.90 -8.02 46.50
N GLU A 147 -9.31 -9.17 45.97
CA GLU A 147 -9.46 -10.41 46.76
C GLU A 147 -8.11 -10.90 47.32
N ALA A 148 -7.09 -10.99 46.47
CA ALA A 148 -5.74 -11.41 46.90
C ALA A 148 -5.13 -10.43 47.93
N ALA A 149 -5.35 -9.12 47.76
CA ALA A 149 -4.93 -8.12 48.74
C ALA A 149 -5.69 -8.27 50.07
N GLY A 150 -6.98 -8.60 50.03
CA GLY A 150 -7.80 -8.88 51.21
C GLY A 150 -7.33 -10.11 51.98
N GLU A 151 -6.99 -11.20 51.27
CA GLU A 151 -6.42 -12.41 51.87
C GLU A 151 -5.05 -12.14 52.50
N ALA A 152 -4.20 -11.35 51.83
CA ALA A 152 -2.89 -10.96 52.37
C ALA A 152 -3.00 -10.09 53.63
N LEU A 153 -3.93 -9.13 53.67
CA LEU A 153 -4.20 -8.31 54.85
C LEU A 153 -4.78 -9.15 56.00
N ALA A 154 -5.69 -10.09 55.70
CA ALA A 154 -6.24 -11.02 56.69
C ALA A 154 -5.15 -11.93 57.26
N ALA A 155 -4.26 -12.47 56.41
CA ALA A 155 -3.13 -13.29 56.86
C ALA A 155 -2.14 -12.50 57.74
N ALA A 156 -1.88 -11.23 57.41
CA ALA A 156 -1.06 -10.34 58.23
C ALA A 156 -1.68 -10.08 59.61
N ALA A 157 -3.00 -9.84 59.67
CA ALA A 157 -3.72 -9.61 60.93
C ALA A 157 -3.67 -10.85 61.87
N VAL A 158 -3.73 -12.06 61.31
CA VAL A 158 -3.59 -13.31 62.10
C VAL A 158 -2.16 -13.48 62.63
N ALA A 159 -1.15 -13.06 61.86
CA ALA A 159 0.25 -13.10 62.29
C ALA A 159 0.53 -12.13 63.45
N GLU A 160 -0.12 -10.95 63.46
CA GLU A 160 0.02 -9.97 64.55
C GLU A 160 -0.73 -10.37 65.84
N GLY A 161 -1.77 -11.21 65.72
CA GLY A 161 -2.51 -11.76 66.87
C GLY A 161 -1.81 -12.90 67.61
N SER A 162 -0.71 -13.46 67.09
CA SER A 162 0.10 -14.48 67.75
C SER A 162 1.28 -13.88 68.52
N LEU A 163 0.99 -13.05 69.53
CA LEU A 163 1.99 -12.66 70.53
C LEU A 163 1.83 -13.53 71.78
N PRO A 164 2.89 -14.18 72.29
CA PRO A 164 2.81 -15.03 73.47
C PRO A 164 2.46 -14.20 74.71
N SER A 165 1.42 -14.63 75.43
CA SER A 165 1.06 -14.13 76.75
C SER A 165 2.16 -14.47 77.75
N THR A 166 2.91 -13.47 78.20
CA THR A 166 3.85 -13.55 79.33
C THR A 166 3.20 -13.08 80.61
#